data_AF-Q7P1Y8-F1
#
_entry.id   AF-Q7P1Y8-F1
#
_cell.length_a   1.000
_cell.length_b   1.000
_cell.length_c   1.000
_cell.angle_alpha   90.00
_cell.angle_beta   90.00
_cell.angle_gamma   90.00
#
_symmetry.space_group_name_H-M   'P 1'
#
loop_
_entity.id
_entity.type
_entity.pdbx_description
1 polymer ?
#
loop_
_entity_poly.entity_id
_entity_poly.type
_entity_poly.pdbx_seq_one_letter_code
_entity_poly.pdbx_strand_id
1 'polypeptide(L)'
;MFRTAQPQTLSPRAALLFVNGFRALLLLVLFSLSLLPDSDGLPLIEGGRQFYLWSGVYVLLIGVWYSLREGKLGHTLQLTLAIAADIAMMVWLMAMNDGVHGGFGLLLLPYLAAAGLLSSGRYALFYAAIATLALFSYSGVEHWLGRARPSDLPYSALLASAGFATAIATWQLGRMARASEELAARRGGEIANLNHLNELILQSQRDAVVVLDEDGHLRQFNLQAERYFNRLQRGQLLSELLPLVRRWRDNGYPALSTFVEHNVRGRQMVGRLVPVPVPEGQLRGVVLFMRDMADMAEEAKRVKLAALGRLTANIAHEIRNPLSAIRHAADLLAEDEEDPARRRLLGIVQDNTRRINGMVEDVLTLGRRDRVRRETIALASFIAQQLEQFAMAQPDAAGAVRCELAGDCRLSFDRGHLAQILGNLLANAWRHGSRRPGSVRLQAGIAENHLILRVIDDGPGVAEADQARLFEPFFTTESAGSGLGLYIARELAEANDARLDYSPPGGVFRLICHLAYD
;
A
#
# COMPACT_ATOMS: atom_id res chain seq x y z
N MET A 1 -8.55 6.38 -9.08
CA MET A 1 -9.12 7.37 -10.03
C MET A 1 -7.95 8.11 -10.68
N PHE A 2 -7.21 7.46 -11.58
CA PHE A 2 -6.07 8.07 -12.25
C PHE A 2 -6.52 8.59 -13.62
N ARG A 3 -6.60 9.91 -13.76
CA ARG A 3 -6.67 10.57 -15.07
C ARG A 3 -5.37 10.21 -15.79
N THR A 4 -5.48 9.39 -16.83
CA THR A 4 -4.44 9.22 -17.84
C THR A 4 -4.08 10.61 -18.34
N ALA A 5 -2.85 11.06 -18.04
CA ALA A 5 -2.31 12.26 -18.65
C ALA A 5 -2.25 11.99 -20.16
N GLN A 6 -3.18 12.59 -20.90
CA GLN A 6 -3.11 12.55 -22.36
C GLN A 6 -1.78 13.18 -22.78
N PRO A 7 -1.09 12.61 -23.79
CA PRO A 7 0.11 13.22 -24.37
C PRO A 7 -0.22 14.68 -24.69
N GLN A 8 0.67 15.60 -24.26
CA GLN A 8 0.46 17.02 -24.44
C GLN A 8 0.64 17.36 -25.92
N THR A 9 -0.39 17.10 -26.71
CA THR A 9 -0.56 17.79 -27.99
C THR A 9 -0.50 19.28 -27.68
N LEU A 10 0.42 19.99 -28.34
CA LEU A 10 0.55 21.45 -28.23
C LEU A 10 -0.85 22.05 -28.21
N SER A 11 -1.19 22.76 -27.13
CA SER A 11 -2.53 23.35 -27.00
C SER A 11 -2.85 24.14 -28.27
N PRO A 12 -4.10 24.17 -28.74
CA PRO A 12 -4.46 24.87 -29.97
C PRO A 12 -3.99 26.35 -29.97
N ARG A 13 -3.93 26.98 -28.78
CA ARG A 13 -3.25 28.27 -28.56
C ARG A 13 -1.76 28.27 -28.82
N ALA A 14 -1.03 27.29 -28.30
CA ALA A 14 0.42 27.19 -28.49
C ALA A 14 0.78 27.00 -29.98
N ALA A 15 -0.02 26.23 -30.71
CA ALA A 15 0.12 26.09 -32.16
C ALA A 15 -0.09 27.43 -32.90
N LEU A 16 -1.14 28.18 -32.57
CA LEU A 16 -1.40 29.50 -33.16
C LEU A 16 -0.34 30.55 -32.78
N LEU A 17 0.15 30.52 -31.54
CA LEU A 17 1.24 31.38 -31.09
C LEU A 17 2.54 31.08 -31.84
N PHE A 18 2.87 29.81 -32.06
CA PHE A 18 4.01 29.41 -32.86
C PHE A 18 3.91 29.93 -34.30
N VAL A 19 2.76 29.75 -34.95
CA VAL A 19 2.53 30.27 -36.32
C VAL A 19 2.62 31.80 -36.36
N ASN A 20 2.01 32.50 -35.41
CA ASN A 20 2.07 33.96 -35.35
C ASN A 20 3.50 34.47 -35.08
N GLY A 21 4.27 33.78 -34.22
CA GLY A 21 5.69 34.07 -34.01
C GLY A 21 6.50 33.91 -35.30
N PHE A 22 6.23 32.85 -36.08
CA PHE A 22 6.83 32.65 -37.39
C PHE A 22 6.47 33.78 -38.37
N ARG A 23 5.21 34.21 -38.43
CA ARG A 23 4.75 35.33 -39.27
C ARG A 23 5.46 36.64 -38.94
N ALA A 24 5.57 36.95 -37.64
CA ALA A 24 6.25 38.16 -37.18
C ALA A 24 7.75 38.14 -37.53
N LEU A 25 8.40 36.98 -37.37
CA LEU A 25 9.80 36.80 -37.76
C LEU A 25 9.98 36.96 -39.27
N LEU A 26 9.14 36.35 -40.09
CA LEU A 26 9.23 36.50 -41.55
C LEU A 26 9.05 37.95 -41.96
N LEU A 27 8.05 38.63 -41.40
CA LEU A 27 7.81 40.04 -41.68
C LEU A 27 9.01 40.89 -41.29
N LEU A 28 9.63 40.63 -40.13
CA LEU A 28 10.83 41.32 -39.68
C LEU A 28 12.00 41.11 -40.65
N VAL A 29 12.19 39.87 -41.13
CA VAL A 29 13.23 39.54 -42.12
C VAL A 29 12.97 40.26 -43.44
N LEU A 30 11.75 40.19 -43.98
CA LEU A 30 11.38 40.88 -45.22
C LEU A 30 11.52 42.40 -45.09
N PHE A 31 11.11 42.96 -43.96
CA PHE A 31 11.27 44.39 -43.69
C PHE A 31 12.75 44.78 -43.60
N SER A 32 13.58 43.97 -42.95
CA SER A 32 15.03 44.20 -42.86
C SER A 32 15.69 44.12 -44.24
N LEU A 33 15.30 43.15 -45.08
CA LEU A 33 15.76 43.04 -46.46
C LEU A 33 15.34 44.25 -47.32
N SER A 34 14.17 44.84 -47.06
CA SER A 34 13.74 46.06 -47.76
C SER A 34 14.57 47.31 -47.42
N LEU A 35 15.29 47.30 -46.29
CA LEU A 35 16.17 48.39 -45.86
C LEU A 35 17.62 48.22 -46.33
N LEU A 36 18.00 47.03 -46.81
CA LEU A 36 19.34 46.74 -47.30
C LEU A 36 19.46 47.13 -48.79
N PRO A 37 20.41 48.02 -49.15
CA PRO A 37 20.69 48.33 -50.55
C PRO A 37 21.44 47.17 -51.23
N ASP A 38 21.07 46.86 -52.47
CA ASP A 38 21.75 45.94 -53.37
C ASP A 38 23.04 46.58 -53.94
N SER A 39 23.80 45.84 -54.76
CA SER A 39 25.08 46.31 -55.35
C SER A 39 24.97 47.60 -56.16
N ASP A 40 23.78 47.93 -56.65
CA ASP A 40 23.47 49.17 -57.39
C ASP A 40 22.77 50.24 -56.53
N GLY A 41 22.65 50.03 -55.21
CA GLY A 41 22.03 50.99 -54.27
C GLY A 41 20.50 50.96 -54.22
N LEU A 42 19.85 50.05 -54.95
CA LEU A 42 18.40 49.83 -54.94
C LEU A 42 18.00 48.80 -53.86
N PRO A 43 16.85 48.94 -53.19
CA PRO A 43 16.42 47.94 -52.20
C PRO A 43 16.16 46.58 -52.86
N LEU A 44 16.58 45.48 -52.21
CA LEU A 44 16.39 44.09 -52.69
C LEU A 44 14.92 43.68 -52.92
N ILE A 45 13.96 44.48 -52.44
CA ILE A 45 12.53 44.28 -52.65
C ILE A 45 12.00 45.53 -53.37
N GLU A 46 11.73 45.41 -54.68
CA GLU A 46 11.29 46.49 -55.57
C GLU A 46 9.82 46.95 -55.37
N GLY A 47 9.32 46.97 -54.14
CA GLY A 47 7.89 47.23 -53.88
C GLY A 47 7.54 48.67 -53.48
N GLY A 48 8.50 49.50 -53.11
CA GLY A 48 8.27 50.89 -52.67
C GLY A 48 7.07 51.03 -51.70
N ARG A 49 6.12 51.93 -52.00
CA ARG A 49 4.89 52.15 -51.21
C ARG A 49 3.97 50.92 -51.15
N GLN A 50 3.99 50.04 -52.16
CA GLN A 50 3.12 48.86 -52.22
C GLN A 50 3.57 47.79 -51.21
N PHE A 51 4.88 47.62 -51.02
CA PHE A 51 5.41 46.72 -50.00
C PHE A 51 5.06 47.17 -48.57
N TYR A 52 5.10 48.46 -48.28
CA TYR A 52 4.66 48.99 -46.98
C TYR A 52 3.15 48.81 -46.74
N LEU A 53 2.34 48.89 -47.81
CA LEU A 53 0.92 48.55 -47.71
C LEU A 53 0.72 47.06 -47.43
N TRP A 54 1.43 46.19 -48.16
CA TRP A 54 1.41 44.74 -47.95
C TRP A 54 1.81 44.38 -46.51
N SER A 55 2.89 44.95 -46.00
CA SER A 55 3.37 44.70 -44.63
C SER A 55 2.37 45.19 -43.58
N GLY A 56 1.75 46.35 -43.78
CA GLY A 56 0.68 46.86 -42.91
C GLY A 56 -0.54 45.94 -42.89
N VAL A 57 -0.97 45.44 -44.05
CA VAL A 57 -2.05 44.44 -44.15
C VAL A 57 -1.65 43.14 -43.45
N TYR A 58 -0.40 42.70 -43.58
CA TYR A 58 0.07 41.47 -42.95
C TYR A 58 0.15 41.57 -41.42
N VAL A 59 0.59 42.72 -40.88
CA VAL A 59 0.53 43.02 -39.43
C VAL A 59 -0.92 42.98 -38.94
N LEU A 60 -1.85 43.59 -39.68
CA LEU A 60 -3.26 43.59 -39.31
C LEU A 60 -3.83 42.17 -39.29
N LEU A 61 -3.48 41.34 -40.28
CA LEU A 61 -3.86 39.92 -40.30
C LEU A 61 -3.31 39.16 -39.09
N ILE A 62 -2.03 39.36 -38.73
CA ILE A 62 -1.44 38.77 -37.51
C ILE A 62 -2.23 39.21 -36.27
N GLY A 63 -2.57 40.49 -36.16
CA GLY A 63 -3.37 41.04 -35.07
C GLY A 63 -4.79 40.46 -35.00
N VAL A 64 -5.45 40.28 -36.15
CA VAL A 64 -6.77 39.63 -36.24
C VAL A 64 -6.70 38.19 -35.76
N TRP A 65 -5.71 37.41 -36.23
CA TRP A 65 -5.54 36.01 -35.81
C TRP A 65 -5.15 35.87 -34.34
N TYR A 66 -4.40 36.82 -33.78
CA TYR A 66 -4.09 36.87 -32.36
C TYR A 66 -5.34 37.22 -31.51
N SER A 67 -6.18 38.13 -31.98
CA SER A 67 -7.39 38.56 -31.25
C SER A 67 -8.55 37.55 -31.31
N LEU A 68 -8.58 36.67 -32.31
CA LEU A 68 -9.60 35.63 -32.47
C LEU A 68 -9.39 34.51 -31.42
N ARG A 69 -10.11 34.61 -30.29
CA ARG A 69 -10.15 33.58 -29.25
C ARG A 69 -10.83 32.30 -29.76
N GLU A 70 -10.40 31.14 -29.24
CA GLU A 70 -10.79 29.76 -29.58
C GLU A 70 -12.31 29.41 -29.56
N GLY A 71 -13.21 30.37 -29.30
CA GLY A 71 -14.64 30.12 -29.14
C GLY A 71 -15.53 30.46 -30.34
N LYS A 72 -15.05 31.20 -31.36
CA LYS A 72 -15.92 31.70 -32.45
C LYS A 72 -15.89 30.88 -33.74
N LEU A 73 -14.75 30.28 -34.09
CA LEU A 73 -14.59 29.36 -35.22
C LEU A 73 -13.86 28.11 -34.69
N GLY A 74 -14.29 26.92 -35.11
CA GLY A 74 -13.58 25.69 -34.72
C GLY A 74 -12.10 25.77 -35.10
N HIS A 75 -11.20 25.23 -34.26
CA HIS A 75 -9.75 25.38 -34.40
C HIS A 75 -9.22 25.04 -35.80
N THR A 76 -9.72 23.96 -36.40
CA THR A 76 -9.36 23.53 -37.75
C THR A 76 -9.74 24.55 -38.82
N LEU A 77 -10.90 25.19 -38.68
CA LEU A 77 -11.37 26.21 -39.63
C LEU A 77 -10.57 27.51 -39.47
N GLN A 78 -10.26 27.89 -38.22
CA GLN A 78 -9.40 29.03 -37.93
C GLN A 78 -8.00 28.83 -38.55
N LEU A 79 -7.39 27.66 -38.36
CA LEU A 79 -6.07 27.34 -38.92
C LEU A 79 -6.10 27.31 -40.46
N THR A 80 -7.16 26.72 -41.06
CA THR A 80 -7.35 26.69 -42.51
C THR A 80 -7.43 28.09 -43.10
N LEU A 81 -8.28 28.96 -42.55
CA LEU A 81 -8.45 30.33 -43.03
C LEU A 81 -7.16 31.14 -42.84
N ALA A 82 -6.45 30.90 -41.74
CA ALA A 82 -5.19 31.58 -41.44
C ALA A 82 -4.10 31.22 -42.45
N ILE A 83 -3.95 29.94 -42.82
CA ILE A 83 -3.00 29.48 -43.83
C ILE A 83 -3.41 29.92 -45.24
N ALA A 84 -4.70 29.88 -45.57
CA ALA A 84 -5.19 30.36 -46.86
C ALA A 84 -4.92 31.87 -47.03
N ALA A 85 -5.07 32.67 -45.97
CA ALA A 85 -4.70 34.07 -45.97
C ALA A 85 -3.19 34.26 -46.14
N ASP A 86 -2.35 33.45 -45.48
CA ASP A 86 -0.89 33.50 -45.68
C ASP A 86 -0.51 33.18 -47.13
N ILE A 87 -1.11 32.15 -47.73
CA ILE A 87 -0.89 31.80 -49.15
C ILE A 87 -1.27 32.96 -50.06
N ALA A 88 -2.45 33.57 -49.85
CA ALA A 88 -2.89 34.73 -50.63
C ALA A 88 -1.94 35.92 -50.49
N MET A 89 -1.44 36.18 -49.28
CA MET A 89 -0.46 37.24 -49.03
C MET A 89 0.88 36.97 -49.73
N MET A 90 1.36 35.72 -49.74
CA MET A 90 2.58 35.36 -50.46
C MET A 90 2.41 35.46 -51.99
N VAL A 91 1.24 35.09 -52.53
CA VAL A 91 0.94 35.30 -53.95
C VAL A 91 0.85 36.79 -54.29
N TRP A 92 0.31 37.61 -53.40
CA TRP A 92 0.30 39.07 -53.59
C TRP A 92 1.71 39.66 -53.56
N LEU A 93 2.57 39.20 -52.64
CA LEU A 93 3.98 39.60 -52.58
C LEU A 93 4.73 39.20 -53.86
N MET A 94 4.46 38.00 -54.36
CA MET A 94 5.00 37.50 -55.62
C MET A 94 4.56 38.36 -56.81
N ALA A 95 3.29 38.77 -56.86
CA ALA A 95 2.72 39.62 -57.91
C ALA A 95 3.29 41.04 -57.93
N MET A 96 3.73 41.57 -56.77
CA MET A 96 4.34 42.91 -56.69
C MET A 96 5.77 42.96 -57.21
N ASN A 97 6.46 41.82 -57.27
CA ASN A 97 7.87 41.74 -57.63
C ASN A 97 8.02 41.02 -58.99
N ASP A 98 9.15 40.35 -59.24
CA ASP A 98 9.46 39.65 -60.51
C ASP A 98 8.65 38.35 -60.72
N GLY A 99 7.39 38.33 -60.26
CA GLY A 99 6.50 37.18 -60.35
C GLY A 99 7.06 35.93 -59.69
N VAL A 100 6.81 34.77 -60.29
CA VAL A 100 7.22 33.46 -59.76
C VAL A 100 8.76 33.34 -59.69
N HIS A 101 9.49 34.13 -60.50
CA HIS A 101 10.95 34.15 -60.54
C HIS A 101 11.59 34.96 -59.41
N GLY A 102 10.85 35.84 -58.74
CA GLY A 102 11.36 36.69 -57.66
C GLY A 102 11.74 35.95 -56.37
N GLY A 103 11.67 34.61 -56.32
CA GLY A 103 12.03 33.80 -55.16
C GLY A 103 11.02 33.85 -53.99
N PHE A 104 10.13 34.85 -53.95
CA PHE A 104 9.09 34.98 -52.91
C PHE A 104 8.11 33.81 -52.88
N GLY A 105 7.91 33.11 -53.99
CA GLY A 105 7.14 31.86 -54.04
C GLY A 105 7.71 30.75 -53.16
N LEU A 106 9.03 30.76 -52.90
CA LEU A 106 9.69 29.81 -51.99
C LEU A 106 9.25 30.00 -50.54
N LEU A 107 8.81 31.21 -50.16
CA LEU A 107 8.34 31.51 -48.81
C LEU A 107 7.05 30.76 -48.46
N LEU A 108 6.31 30.23 -49.44
CA LEU A 108 5.19 29.32 -49.21
C LEU A 108 5.62 28.02 -48.51
N LEU A 109 6.84 27.53 -48.75
CA LEU A 109 7.30 26.24 -48.22
C LEU A 109 7.36 26.21 -46.68
N PRO A 110 7.97 27.19 -45.98
CA PRO A 110 7.90 27.27 -44.52
C PRO A 110 6.47 27.29 -43.94
N TYR A 111 5.52 27.96 -44.60
CA TYR A 111 4.11 27.96 -44.14
C TYR A 111 3.47 26.58 -44.29
N LEU A 112 3.70 25.92 -45.42
CA LEU A 112 3.25 24.55 -45.65
C LEU A 112 3.93 23.57 -44.68
N ALA A 113 5.20 23.81 -44.33
CA ALA A 113 5.93 23.03 -43.32
C ALA A 113 5.34 23.19 -41.92
N ALA A 114 5.10 24.43 -41.49
CA ALA A 114 4.48 24.72 -40.19
C ALA A 114 3.07 24.13 -40.13
N ALA A 115 2.30 24.27 -41.20
CA ALA A 115 0.97 23.68 -41.32
C ALA A 115 1.02 22.14 -41.30
N GLY A 116 2.01 21.52 -41.94
CA GLY A 116 2.20 20.06 -41.96
C GLY A 116 2.54 19.49 -40.58
N LEU A 117 3.37 20.20 -39.79
CA LEU A 117 3.70 19.83 -38.41
C LEU A 117 2.48 19.91 -37.47
N LEU A 118 1.70 20.98 -37.62
CA LEU A 118 0.62 21.35 -36.70
C LEU A 118 -0.74 20.72 -37.04
N SER A 119 -0.99 20.35 -38.30
CA SER A 119 -2.29 19.85 -38.73
C SER A 119 -2.39 18.32 -38.75
N SER A 120 -3.62 17.80 -38.70
CA SER A 120 -3.88 16.39 -38.97
C SER A 120 -3.60 16.10 -40.45
N GLY A 121 -2.97 14.98 -40.81
CA GLY A 121 -2.40 14.73 -42.14
C GLY A 121 -3.26 15.00 -43.37
N ARG A 122 -4.59 14.87 -43.25
CA ARG A 122 -5.53 15.27 -44.32
C ARG A 122 -5.47 16.76 -44.70
N TYR A 123 -5.16 17.63 -43.74
CA TYR A 123 -5.11 19.07 -43.97
C TYR A 123 -3.76 19.55 -44.50
N ALA A 124 -2.66 18.86 -44.18
CA ALA A 124 -1.34 19.20 -44.73
C ALA A 124 -1.32 19.17 -46.26
N LEU A 125 -1.87 18.11 -46.86
CA LEU A 125 -2.03 17.98 -48.30
C LEU A 125 -3.05 18.97 -48.87
N PHE A 126 -4.12 19.25 -48.13
CA PHE A 126 -5.13 20.22 -48.51
C PHE A 126 -4.55 21.65 -48.65
N TYR A 127 -3.68 22.06 -47.73
CA TYR A 127 -3.02 23.37 -47.81
C TYR A 127 -2.02 23.45 -48.98
N ALA A 128 -1.29 22.37 -49.25
CA ALA A 128 -0.43 22.29 -50.43
C ALA A 128 -1.26 22.39 -51.73
N ALA A 129 -2.46 21.80 -51.77
CA ALA A 129 -3.37 21.94 -52.90
C ALA A 129 -3.90 23.37 -53.07
N ILE A 130 -4.24 24.07 -51.98
CA ILE A 130 -4.62 25.49 -52.03
C ILE A 130 -3.47 26.35 -52.57
N ALA A 131 -2.25 26.15 -52.07
CA ALA A 131 -1.07 26.85 -52.54
C ALA A 131 -0.81 26.59 -54.03
N THR A 132 -0.95 25.34 -54.45
CA THR A 132 -0.83 24.93 -55.85
C THR A 132 -1.88 25.64 -56.72
N LEU A 133 -3.15 25.61 -56.33
CA LEU A 133 -4.20 26.30 -57.06
C LEU A 133 -3.95 27.80 -57.16
N ALA A 134 -3.49 28.43 -56.08
CA ALA A 134 -3.16 29.86 -56.06
C ALA A 134 -2.00 30.20 -57.01
N LEU A 135 -0.94 29.39 -57.02
CA LEU A 135 0.20 29.54 -57.94
C LEU A 135 -0.22 29.38 -59.40
N PHE A 136 -0.97 28.32 -59.74
CA PHE A 136 -1.45 28.11 -61.11
C PHE A 136 -2.47 29.17 -61.53
N SER A 137 -3.32 29.65 -60.62
CA SER A 137 -4.25 30.74 -60.91
C SER A 137 -3.52 32.04 -61.23
N TYR A 138 -2.46 32.37 -60.46
CA TYR A 138 -1.61 33.52 -60.74
C TYR A 138 -0.96 33.41 -62.13
N SER A 139 -0.29 32.30 -62.41
CA SER A 139 0.40 32.09 -63.69
C SER A 139 -0.57 32.04 -64.88
N GLY A 140 -1.79 31.52 -64.67
CA GLY A 140 -2.86 31.52 -65.68
C GLY A 140 -3.39 32.93 -65.98
N VAL A 141 -3.54 33.77 -64.95
CA VAL A 141 -3.94 35.19 -65.13
C VAL A 141 -2.86 35.97 -65.86
N GLU A 142 -1.58 35.82 -65.50
CA GLU A 142 -0.47 36.47 -66.21
C GLU A 142 -0.39 36.02 -67.67
N HIS A 143 -0.68 34.74 -67.95
CA HIS A 143 -0.75 34.23 -69.33
C HIS A 143 -1.89 34.87 -70.12
N TRP A 144 -3.08 34.97 -69.50
CA TRP A 144 -4.25 35.59 -70.12
C TRP A 144 -4.05 37.09 -70.38
N LEU A 145 -3.35 37.79 -69.48
CA LEU A 145 -2.98 39.20 -69.64
C LEU A 145 -1.83 39.45 -70.64
N GLY A 146 -1.26 38.39 -71.23
CA GLY A 146 -0.15 38.49 -72.17
C GLY A 146 1.18 38.89 -71.54
N ARG A 147 1.32 38.73 -70.22
CA ARG A 147 2.52 39.10 -69.44
C ARG A 147 3.37 37.89 -69.02
N ALA A 148 2.86 36.67 -69.20
CA ALA A 148 3.57 35.46 -68.81
C ALA A 148 4.85 35.23 -69.63
N ARG A 149 5.89 34.78 -68.92
CA ARG A 149 7.12 34.24 -69.50
C ARG A 149 6.93 32.74 -69.79
N PRO A 150 7.58 32.17 -70.82
CA PRO A 150 7.52 30.74 -71.10
C PRO A 150 7.96 29.84 -69.93
N SER A 151 8.77 30.38 -69.01
CA SER A 151 9.29 29.69 -67.82
C SER A 151 8.37 29.74 -66.59
N ASP A 152 7.30 30.55 -66.58
CA ASP A 152 6.47 30.75 -65.37
C ASP A 152 5.70 29.48 -64.98
N LEU A 153 5.15 28.77 -65.98
CA LEU A 153 4.39 27.54 -65.77
C LEU A 153 5.27 26.39 -65.21
N PRO A 154 6.44 26.05 -65.81
CA PRO A 154 7.31 25.02 -65.23
C PRO A 154 7.85 25.40 -63.85
N TYR A 155 8.14 26.68 -63.59
CA TYR A 155 8.59 27.13 -62.26
C TYR A 155 7.48 27.02 -61.20
N SER A 156 6.23 27.36 -61.57
CA SER A 156 5.06 27.18 -60.71
C SER A 156 4.81 25.72 -60.38
N ALA A 157 4.97 24.82 -61.36
CA ALA A 157 4.86 23.38 -61.16
C ALA A 157 5.95 22.85 -60.21
N LEU A 158 7.19 23.35 -60.35
CA LEU A 158 8.30 23.01 -59.45
C LEU A 158 8.01 23.44 -58.01
N LEU A 159 7.59 24.69 -57.80
CA LEU A 159 7.22 25.18 -56.46
C LEU A 159 6.03 24.41 -55.86
N ALA A 160 5.01 24.09 -56.66
CA ALA A 160 3.88 23.27 -56.22
C ALA A 160 4.35 21.87 -55.76
N SER A 161 5.20 21.20 -56.55
CA SER A 161 5.77 19.90 -56.18
C SER A 161 6.63 19.95 -54.91
N ALA A 162 7.45 21.00 -54.76
CA ALA A 162 8.21 21.25 -53.54
C ALA A 162 7.28 21.49 -52.33
N GLY A 163 6.15 22.18 -52.54
CA GLY A 163 5.12 22.41 -51.53
C GLY A 163 4.48 21.11 -51.03
N PHE A 164 4.10 20.21 -51.95
CA PHE A 164 3.60 18.88 -51.59
C PHE A 164 4.64 18.03 -50.87
N ALA A 165 5.88 17.99 -51.37
CA ALA A 165 6.97 17.24 -50.73
C ALA A 165 7.22 17.75 -49.30
N THR A 166 7.24 19.07 -49.12
CA THR A 166 7.40 19.72 -47.81
C THR A 166 6.26 19.36 -46.86
N ALA A 167 5.01 19.44 -47.33
CA ALA A 167 3.83 19.09 -46.52
C ALA A 167 3.84 17.62 -46.08
N ILE A 168 4.23 16.70 -46.97
CA ILE A 168 4.33 15.26 -46.66
C ILE A 168 5.43 14.99 -45.64
N ALA A 169 6.63 15.52 -45.87
CA ALA A 169 7.78 15.28 -44.99
C ALA A 169 7.52 15.83 -43.58
N THR A 170 7.01 17.05 -43.49
CA THR A 170 6.71 17.70 -42.20
C THR A 170 5.56 17.04 -41.46
N TRP A 171 4.53 16.58 -42.18
CA TRP A 171 3.48 15.73 -41.58
C TRP A 171 4.05 14.42 -41.03
N GLN A 172 4.92 13.73 -41.78
CA GLN A 172 5.53 12.48 -41.35
C GLN A 172 6.38 12.68 -40.09
N LEU A 173 7.20 13.73 -40.05
CA LEU A 173 8.01 14.10 -38.88
C LEU A 173 7.12 14.40 -37.67
N GLY A 174 6.08 15.22 -37.84
CA GLY A 174 5.13 15.53 -36.78
C GLY A 174 4.41 14.28 -36.25
N ARG A 175 4.06 13.34 -37.13
CA ARG A 175 3.48 12.04 -36.73
C ARG A 175 4.47 11.19 -35.93
N MET A 176 5.72 11.10 -36.38
CA MET A 176 6.77 10.33 -35.68
C MET A 176 7.08 10.90 -34.30
N ALA A 177 7.18 12.22 -34.18
CA ALA A 177 7.44 12.90 -32.90
C ALA A 177 6.34 12.60 -31.87
N ARG A 178 5.06 12.75 -32.25
CA ARG A 178 3.92 12.44 -31.38
C ARG A 178 3.89 10.96 -30.96
N ALA A 179 4.15 10.05 -31.90
CA ALA A 179 4.20 8.62 -31.61
C ALA A 179 5.34 8.25 -30.64
N SER A 180 6.50 8.88 -30.77
CA SER A 180 7.63 8.67 -29.86
C SER A 180 7.35 9.20 -28.46
N GLU A 181 6.70 10.36 -28.35
CA GLU A 181 6.29 10.95 -27.07
C GLU A 181 5.26 10.07 -26.35
N GLU A 182 4.24 9.60 -27.08
CA GLU A 182 3.23 8.67 -26.54
C GLU A 182 3.85 7.38 -26.03
N LEU A 183 4.77 6.79 -26.80
CA LEU A 183 5.48 5.58 -26.40
C LEU A 183 6.36 5.80 -25.16
N ALA A 184 7.08 6.93 -25.11
CA ALA A 184 7.90 7.29 -23.96
C ALA A 184 7.04 7.49 -22.70
N ALA A 185 5.89 8.16 -22.82
CA ALA A 185 4.94 8.33 -21.72
C ALA A 185 4.39 6.99 -21.22
N ARG A 186 4.02 6.06 -22.12
CA ARG A 186 3.58 4.71 -21.74
C ARG A 186 4.66 3.93 -21.01
N ARG A 187 5.88 3.89 -21.55
CA ARG A 187 7.03 3.21 -20.92
C ARG A 187 7.37 3.80 -19.55
N GLY A 188 7.32 5.13 -19.42
CA GLY A 188 7.53 5.81 -18.15
C GLY A 188 6.49 5.39 -17.10
N GLY A 189 5.22 5.32 -17.50
CA GLY A 189 4.14 4.83 -16.65
C GLY A 189 4.29 3.37 -16.22
N GLU A 190 4.67 2.48 -17.14
CA GLU A 190 4.92 1.06 -16.84
C GLU A 190 6.09 0.87 -15.86
N ILE A 191 7.20 1.58 -16.06
CA ILE A 191 8.35 1.52 -15.14
C ILE A 191 7.97 2.03 -13.75
N ALA A 192 7.26 3.15 -13.67
CA ALA A 192 6.78 3.69 -12.39
C ALA A 192 5.85 2.70 -11.68
N ASN A 193 4.93 2.07 -12.42
CA ASN A 193 4.02 1.06 -11.87
C ASN A 193 4.77 -0.18 -11.39
N LEU A 194 5.75 -0.69 -12.15
CA LEU A 194 6.58 -1.82 -11.74
C LEU A 194 7.39 -1.51 -10.49
N ASN A 195 7.99 -0.33 -10.40
CA ASN A 195 8.71 0.10 -9.19
C ASN A 195 7.79 0.19 -7.98
N HIS A 196 6.59 0.77 -8.15
CA HIS A 196 5.61 0.86 -7.09
C HIS A 196 5.13 -0.53 -6.62
N LEU A 197 4.86 -1.46 -7.55
CA LEU A 197 4.52 -2.84 -7.22
C LEU A 197 5.65 -3.55 -6.47
N ASN A 198 6.90 -3.38 -6.90
CA ASN A 198 8.06 -3.93 -6.21
C ASN A 198 8.17 -3.38 -4.78
N GLU A 199 7.94 -2.09 -4.56
CA GLU A 199 7.93 -1.49 -3.22
C GLU A 199 6.81 -2.06 -2.34
N LEU A 200 5.59 -2.19 -2.88
CA LEU A 200 4.47 -2.78 -2.15
C LEU A 200 4.72 -4.25 -1.77
N ILE A 201 5.27 -5.04 -2.70
CA ILE A 201 5.63 -6.44 -2.44
C ILE A 201 6.65 -6.49 -1.31
N LEU A 202 7.73 -5.70 -1.38
CA LEU A 202 8.76 -5.66 -0.35
C LEU A 202 8.21 -5.24 1.02
N GLN A 203 7.33 -4.24 1.07
CA GLN A 203 6.71 -3.77 2.32
C GLN A 203 5.74 -4.79 2.94
N SER A 204 5.08 -5.61 2.12
CA SER A 204 4.14 -6.64 2.59
C SER A 204 4.81 -7.92 3.10
N GLN A 205 6.11 -8.10 2.85
CA GLN A 205 6.85 -9.25 3.36
C GLN A 205 7.02 -9.19 4.87
N ARG A 206 6.93 -10.37 5.50
CA ARG A 206 7.07 -10.55 6.95
C ARG A 206 8.54 -10.64 7.40
N ASP A 207 9.41 -11.12 6.52
CA ASP A 207 10.85 -11.16 6.76
C ASP A 207 11.43 -9.76 6.57
N ALA A 208 12.46 -9.43 7.34
CA ALA A 208 13.28 -8.27 7.05
C ALA A 208 14.10 -8.54 5.79
N VAL A 209 13.92 -7.68 4.80
CA VAL A 209 14.69 -7.70 3.56
C VAL A 209 15.66 -6.55 3.59
N VAL A 210 16.94 -6.86 3.43
CA VAL A 210 18.04 -5.89 3.40
C VAL A 210 18.89 -6.18 2.17
N VAL A 211 19.06 -5.19 1.30
CA VAL A 211 19.90 -5.27 0.11
C VAL A 211 21.16 -4.46 0.37
N LEU A 212 22.31 -5.11 0.29
CA LEU A 212 23.64 -4.53 0.50
C LEU A 212 24.47 -4.63 -0.79
N ASP A 213 25.38 -3.68 -1.00
CA ASP A 213 26.44 -3.84 -2.00
C ASP A 213 27.65 -4.64 -1.46
N GLU A 214 28.68 -4.84 -2.30
CA GLU A 214 29.90 -5.59 -1.94
C GLU A 214 30.63 -5.04 -0.71
N ASP A 215 30.49 -3.74 -0.47
CA ASP A 215 31.14 -3.04 0.64
C ASP A 215 30.27 -3.03 1.90
N GLY A 216 29.03 -3.53 1.82
CA GLY A 216 28.08 -3.59 2.92
C GLY A 216 27.26 -2.31 3.12
N HIS A 217 27.18 -1.43 2.12
CA HIS A 217 26.30 -0.26 2.18
C HIS A 217 24.88 -0.63 1.79
N LEU A 218 23.93 -0.04 2.52
CA LEU A 218 22.51 -0.28 2.38
C LEU A 218 21.95 0.32 1.08
N ARG A 219 21.47 -0.51 0.17
CA ARG A 219 20.83 -0.07 -1.08
C ARG A 219 19.33 0.00 -0.96
N GLN A 220 18.72 -1.02 -0.35
CA GLN A 220 17.29 -1.12 -0.19
C GLN A 220 16.93 -1.90 1.06
N PHE A 221 15.78 -1.61 1.65
CA PHE A 221 15.25 -2.32 2.80
C PHE A 221 13.73 -2.19 2.83
N ASN A 222 13.06 -3.10 3.53
CA ASN A 222 11.63 -3.03 3.78
C ASN A 222 11.30 -2.55 5.20
N LEU A 223 10.01 -2.36 5.49
CA LEU A 223 9.52 -1.90 6.79
C LEU A 223 9.89 -2.85 7.95
N GLN A 224 9.96 -4.17 7.69
CA GLN A 224 10.37 -5.12 8.73
C GLN A 224 11.84 -4.96 9.10
N ALA A 225 12.72 -4.65 8.13
CA ALA A 225 14.11 -4.33 8.44
C ALA A 225 14.22 -3.09 9.34
N GLU A 226 13.41 -2.04 9.12
CA GLU A 226 13.41 -0.88 10.01
C GLU A 226 13.03 -1.24 11.45
N ARG A 227 12.12 -2.19 11.65
CA ARG A 227 11.72 -2.64 12.99
C ARG A 227 12.85 -3.31 13.76
N TYR A 228 13.71 -4.09 13.09
CA TYR A 228 14.79 -4.81 13.75
C TYR A 228 16.07 -3.96 13.88
N PHE A 229 16.41 -3.17 12.85
CA PHE A 229 17.67 -2.43 12.81
C PHE A 229 17.55 -0.98 13.34
N ASN A 230 16.35 -0.38 13.23
CA ASN A 230 16.00 1.00 13.63
C ASN A 230 16.84 2.10 12.94
N ARG A 231 16.17 3.12 12.37
CA ARG A 231 16.81 4.27 11.68
C ARG A 231 17.73 3.88 10.51
N LEU A 232 17.25 3.03 9.60
CA LEU A 232 17.99 2.68 8.38
C LEU A 232 17.95 3.84 7.36
N GLN A 233 19.08 4.13 6.73
CA GLN A 233 19.18 5.09 5.63
C GLN A 233 19.88 4.48 4.42
N ARG A 234 19.39 4.79 3.21
CA ARG A 234 20.06 4.35 1.97
C ARG A 234 21.46 4.97 1.89
N GLY A 235 22.44 4.17 1.50
CA GLY A 235 23.86 4.51 1.44
C GLY A 235 24.60 4.36 2.78
N GLN A 236 23.91 4.05 3.88
CA GLN A 236 24.55 3.83 5.17
C GLN A 236 25.30 2.49 5.21
N LEU A 237 26.49 2.46 5.80
CA LEU A 237 27.21 1.23 6.10
C LEU A 237 26.55 0.52 7.29
N LEU A 238 26.06 -0.70 7.09
CA LEU A 238 25.39 -1.46 8.15
C LEU A 238 26.39 -2.39 8.84
N SER A 239 27.14 -1.83 9.81
CA SER A 239 28.25 -2.51 10.49
C SER A 239 27.88 -3.86 11.11
N GLU A 240 26.64 -3.99 11.58
CA GLU A 240 26.07 -5.22 12.14
C GLU A 240 26.06 -6.37 11.13
N LEU A 241 25.90 -6.10 9.83
CA LEU A 241 25.84 -7.14 8.80
C LEU A 241 27.16 -7.32 8.03
N LEU A 242 28.18 -6.48 8.29
CA LEU A 242 29.50 -6.60 7.67
C LEU A 242 30.15 -7.99 7.82
N PRO A 243 30.05 -8.69 8.97
CA PRO A 243 30.60 -10.04 9.07
C PRO A 243 29.94 -11.03 8.12
N LEU A 244 28.66 -10.83 7.76
CA LEU A 244 27.95 -11.67 6.80
C LEU A 244 28.38 -11.35 5.37
N VAL A 245 28.51 -10.07 5.03
CA VAL A 245 28.98 -9.62 3.71
C VAL A 245 30.42 -10.08 3.45
N ARG A 246 31.32 -9.96 4.45
CA ARG A 246 32.70 -10.45 4.34
C ARG A 246 32.74 -11.96 4.15
N ARG A 247 32.01 -12.72 4.96
CA ARG A 247 31.90 -14.19 4.80
C ARG A 247 31.40 -14.57 3.40
N TRP A 248 30.42 -13.86 2.87
CA TRP A 248 29.94 -14.09 1.51
C TRP A 248 31.01 -13.80 0.45
N ARG A 249 31.70 -12.67 0.56
CA ARG A 249 32.77 -12.27 -0.36
C ARG A 249 33.95 -13.26 -0.35
N ASP A 250 34.34 -13.70 0.84
CA ASP A 250 35.52 -14.55 1.04
C ASP A 250 35.25 -16.01 0.63
N ASN A 251 34.02 -16.50 0.76
CA ASN A 251 33.64 -17.87 0.39
C ASN A 251 33.35 -18.07 -1.11
N GLY A 252 33.35 -16.99 -1.91
CA GLY A 252 33.01 -17.03 -3.34
C GLY A 252 31.53 -17.34 -3.60
N TYR A 253 31.01 -16.92 -4.76
CA TYR A 253 29.59 -17.01 -5.15
C TYR A 253 29.00 -18.41 -4.93
N PRO A 254 28.26 -18.67 -3.83
CA PRO A 254 27.47 -19.88 -3.79
C PRO A 254 26.31 -19.68 -4.76
N ALA A 255 26.13 -20.59 -5.70
CA ALA A 255 25.04 -20.55 -6.69
C ALA A 255 23.63 -20.60 -6.04
N LEU A 256 23.57 -20.85 -4.74
CA LEU A 256 22.36 -21.09 -3.95
C LEU A 256 22.39 -20.27 -2.67
N SER A 257 21.20 -19.88 -2.19
CA SER A 257 21.02 -19.12 -0.96
C SER A 257 21.74 -19.77 0.23
N THR A 258 22.47 -18.99 1.03
CA THR A 258 23.17 -19.49 2.22
C THR A 258 22.37 -19.19 3.48
N PHE A 259 22.12 -20.19 4.32
CA PHE A 259 21.48 -19.97 5.61
C PHE A 259 22.42 -19.21 6.57
N VAL A 260 21.87 -18.25 7.30
CA VAL A 260 22.63 -17.39 8.21
C VAL A 260 21.93 -17.23 9.54
N GLU A 261 22.72 -17.29 10.61
CA GLU A 261 22.31 -16.90 11.95
C GLU A 261 23.19 -15.74 12.42
N HIS A 262 22.56 -14.71 12.97
CA HIS A 262 23.28 -13.54 13.43
C HIS A 262 22.56 -12.84 14.58
N ASN A 263 23.34 -12.33 15.54
CA ASN A 263 22.79 -11.50 16.61
C ASN A 263 22.73 -10.05 16.15
N VAL A 264 21.53 -9.48 16.15
CA VAL A 264 21.28 -8.09 15.78
C VAL A 264 20.69 -7.41 17.01
N ARG A 265 21.47 -6.55 17.66
CA ARG A 265 21.04 -5.74 18.81
C ARG A 265 20.38 -6.57 19.95
N GLY A 266 20.90 -7.76 20.22
CA GLY A 266 20.39 -8.67 21.25
C GLY A 266 19.30 -9.62 20.77
N ARG A 267 18.87 -9.55 19.51
CA ARG A 267 17.90 -10.46 18.89
C ARG A 267 18.62 -11.52 18.09
N GLN A 268 18.22 -12.77 18.25
CA GLN A 268 18.75 -13.87 17.45
C GLN A 268 18.00 -13.94 16.12
N MET A 269 18.63 -13.42 15.08
CA MET A 269 18.07 -13.38 13.73
C MET A 269 18.54 -14.60 12.95
N VAL A 270 17.61 -15.25 12.26
CA VAL A 270 17.89 -16.37 11.35
C VAL A 270 17.33 -16.05 9.97
N GLY A 271 17.95 -16.59 8.93
CA GLY A 271 17.49 -16.33 7.59
C GLY A 271 18.41 -16.81 6.49
N ARG A 272 18.34 -16.16 5.33
CA ARG A 272 19.13 -16.53 4.16
C ARG A 272 19.75 -15.33 3.47
N LEU A 273 20.93 -15.56 2.94
CA LEU A 273 21.71 -14.65 2.14
C LEU A 273 21.62 -15.11 0.68
N VAL A 274 21.17 -14.23 -0.22
CA VAL A 274 20.97 -14.50 -1.64
C VAL A 274 21.82 -13.54 -2.45
N PRO A 275 22.83 -14.00 -3.22
CA PRO A 275 23.60 -13.14 -4.10
C PRO A 275 22.73 -12.62 -5.23
N VAL A 276 22.91 -11.34 -5.60
CA VAL A 276 22.25 -10.77 -6.78
C VAL A 276 23.16 -11.04 -7.99
N PRO A 277 22.75 -11.89 -8.95
CA PRO A 277 23.52 -12.12 -10.16
C PRO A 277 23.52 -10.84 -11.00
N VAL A 278 24.68 -10.45 -11.49
CA VAL A 278 24.85 -9.25 -12.31
C VAL A 278 25.27 -9.67 -13.72
N PRO A 279 24.61 -9.16 -14.78
CA PRO A 279 25.20 -9.14 -16.13
C PRO A 279 26.50 -8.32 -16.13
N GLU A 280 27.48 -8.69 -16.96
CA GLU A 280 28.83 -8.09 -16.98
C GLU A 280 28.82 -6.55 -16.89
N GLY A 281 29.43 -6.00 -15.82
CA GLY A 281 29.71 -4.57 -15.68
C GLY A 281 28.91 -3.77 -14.63
N GLN A 282 27.98 -4.37 -13.89
CA GLN A 282 27.25 -3.69 -12.80
C GLN A 282 27.60 -4.20 -11.38
N LEU A 283 27.32 -3.35 -10.39
CA LEU A 283 27.64 -3.55 -8.97
C LEU A 283 27.06 -4.88 -8.45
N ARG A 284 27.93 -5.71 -7.88
CA ARG A 284 27.55 -6.95 -7.21
C ARG A 284 26.98 -6.61 -5.83
N GLY A 285 26.06 -7.45 -5.36
CA GLY A 285 25.37 -7.20 -4.11
C GLY A 285 24.68 -8.44 -3.59
N VAL A 286 24.07 -8.29 -2.42
CA VAL A 286 23.49 -9.40 -1.68
C VAL A 286 22.17 -8.97 -1.05
N VAL A 287 21.19 -9.86 -1.10
CA VAL A 287 19.91 -9.72 -0.41
C VAL A 287 19.90 -10.62 0.81
N LEU A 288 19.71 -10.04 1.99
CA LEU A 288 19.49 -10.76 3.23
C LEU A 288 18.01 -10.78 3.56
N PHE A 289 17.47 -11.97 3.73
CA PHE A 289 16.16 -12.22 4.33
C PHE A 289 16.41 -12.68 5.75
N MET A 290 15.86 -12.00 6.76
CA MET A 290 16.09 -12.31 8.17
C MET A 290 14.80 -12.20 8.98
N ARG A 291 14.68 -13.04 10.00
CA ARG A 291 13.56 -13.04 10.93
C ARG A 291 14.03 -13.35 12.35
N ASP A 292 13.37 -12.78 13.33
CA ASP A 292 13.64 -13.03 14.75
C ASP A 292 13.12 -14.42 15.15
N MET A 293 13.97 -15.21 15.81
CA MET A 293 13.60 -16.52 16.35
C MET A 293 12.44 -16.45 17.34
N ALA A 294 12.33 -15.38 18.13
CA ALA A 294 11.24 -15.21 19.08
C ALA A 294 9.89 -15.03 18.38
N ASP A 295 9.85 -14.21 17.31
CA ASP A 295 8.65 -13.98 16.52
C ASP A 295 8.20 -15.25 15.78
N MET A 296 9.15 -16.05 15.31
CA MET A 296 8.86 -17.35 14.70
C MET A 296 8.27 -18.35 15.70
N ALA A 297 8.82 -18.40 16.91
CA ALA A 297 8.34 -19.29 17.98
C ALA A 297 6.91 -18.94 18.41
N GLU A 298 6.61 -17.64 18.56
CA GLU A 298 5.27 -17.17 18.92
C GLU A 298 4.24 -17.45 17.81
N GLU A 299 4.61 -17.28 16.54
CA GLU A 299 3.74 -17.67 15.42
C GLU A 299 3.49 -19.18 15.41
N ALA A 300 4.53 -19.99 15.60
CA ALA A 300 4.40 -21.44 15.68
C ALA A 300 3.50 -21.86 16.84
N LYS A 301 3.62 -21.22 18.01
CA LYS A 301 2.73 -21.42 19.16
C LYS A 301 1.27 -21.11 18.79
N ARG A 302 1.02 -19.98 18.13
CA ARG A 302 -0.34 -19.59 17.69
C ARG A 302 -0.93 -20.55 16.67
N VAL A 303 -0.16 -20.97 15.67
CA VAL A 303 -0.60 -21.94 14.66
C VAL A 303 -0.92 -23.28 15.33
N LYS A 304 -0.07 -23.72 16.27
CA LYS A 304 -0.27 -24.96 17.03
C LYS A 304 -1.53 -24.91 17.89
N LEU A 305 -1.79 -23.79 18.57
CA LEU A 305 -3.01 -23.59 19.36
C LEU A 305 -4.27 -23.51 18.49
N ALA A 306 -4.21 -22.82 17.35
CA ALA A 306 -5.33 -22.74 16.41
C ALA A 306 -5.67 -24.10 15.78
N ALA A 307 -4.65 -24.89 15.43
CA ALA A 307 -4.82 -26.26 14.96
C ALA A 307 -5.42 -27.16 16.03
N LEU A 308 -4.94 -27.03 17.28
CA LEU A 308 -5.51 -27.74 18.42
C LEU A 308 -6.99 -27.41 18.59
N GLY A 309 -7.38 -26.12 18.60
CA GLY A 309 -8.77 -25.70 18.76
C GLY A 309 -9.76 -26.28 17.76
N ARG A 310 -9.37 -26.37 16.47
CA ARG A 310 -10.22 -26.96 15.42
C ARG A 310 -10.37 -28.47 15.54
N LEU A 311 -9.30 -29.17 15.93
CA LEU A 311 -9.35 -30.62 16.16
C LEU A 311 -10.12 -30.95 17.44
N THR A 312 -9.93 -30.17 18.50
CA THR A 312 -10.64 -30.33 19.76
C THR A 312 -12.14 -30.11 19.59
N ALA A 313 -12.59 -29.18 18.76
CA ALA A 313 -14.04 -28.95 18.51
C ALA A 313 -14.79 -30.21 18.10
N ASN A 314 -14.26 -30.95 17.13
CA ASN A 314 -14.90 -32.18 16.64
C ASN A 314 -14.74 -33.33 17.64
N ILE A 315 -13.54 -33.51 18.20
CA ILE A 315 -13.24 -34.56 19.18
C ILE A 315 -14.07 -34.36 20.46
N ALA A 316 -14.31 -33.12 20.88
CA ALA A 316 -15.09 -32.83 22.07
C ALA A 316 -16.54 -33.28 21.96
N HIS A 317 -17.17 -33.07 20.81
CA HIS A 317 -18.52 -33.58 20.56
C HIS A 317 -18.54 -35.11 20.55
N GLU A 318 -17.52 -35.76 19.97
CA GLU A 318 -17.39 -37.21 19.95
C GLU A 318 -17.06 -37.83 21.32
N ILE A 319 -16.40 -37.11 22.23
CA ILE A 319 -16.11 -37.56 23.60
C ILE A 319 -17.29 -37.26 24.55
N ARG A 320 -17.98 -36.12 24.39
CA ARG A 320 -19.11 -35.76 25.26
C ARG A 320 -20.27 -36.76 25.13
N ASN A 321 -20.47 -37.33 23.94
CA ASN A 321 -21.51 -38.32 23.68
C ASN A 321 -21.36 -39.62 24.50
N PRO A 322 -20.24 -40.37 24.43
CA PRO A 322 -20.04 -41.57 25.25
C PRO A 322 -19.97 -41.24 26.74
N LEU A 323 -19.41 -40.10 27.14
CA LEU A 323 -19.44 -39.67 28.54
C LEU A 323 -20.87 -39.47 29.05
N SER A 324 -21.72 -38.81 28.28
CA SER A 324 -23.12 -38.61 28.67
C SER A 324 -23.87 -39.93 28.80
N ALA A 325 -23.60 -40.90 27.91
CA ALA A 325 -24.17 -42.25 28.00
C ALA A 325 -23.68 -43.02 29.23
N ILE A 326 -22.37 -42.96 29.54
CA ILE A 326 -21.80 -43.58 30.75
C ILE A 326 -22.41 -42.98 32.02
N ARG A 327 -22.58 -41.65 32.07
CA ARG A 327 -23.24 -40.97 33.20
C ARG A 327 -24.67 -41.43 33.36
N HIS A 328 -25.47 -41.42 32.29
CA HIS A 328 -26.87 -41.84 32.37
C HIS A 328 -27.04 -43.30 32.79
N ALA A 329 -26.19 -44.21 32.29
CA ALA A 329 -26.20 -45.59 32.73
C ALA A 329 -25.83 -45.71 34.23
N ALA A 330 -24.85 -44.93 34.70
CA ALA A 330 -24.47 -44.90 36.11
C ALA A 330 -25.57 -44.30 37.01
N ASP A 331 -26.27 -43.26 36.54
CA ASP A 331 -27.41 -42.65 37.23
C ASP A 331 -28.56 -43.67 37.39
N LEU A 332 -28.95 -44.35 36.30
CA LEU A 332 -29.99 -45.39 36.32
C LEU A 332 -29.62 -46.57 37.24
N LEU A 333 -28.36 -47.01 37.19
CA LEU A 333 -27.88 -48.09 38.07
C LEU A 333 -27.85 -47.63 39.54
N ALA A 334 -27.70 -46.34 39.83
CA ALA A 334 -27.64 -45.82 41.19
C ALA A 334 -29.03 -45.66 41.85
N GLU A 335 -30.11 -45.54 41.05
CA GLU A 335 -31.48 -45.36 41.55
C GLU A 335 -31.96 -46.55 42.39
N ASP A 336 -31.66 -47.79 41.97
CA ASP A 336 -32.12 -49.03 42.61
C ASP A 336 -31.01 -49.81 43.34
N GLU A 337 -29.78 -49.29 43.42
CA GLU A 337 -28.65 -50.01 44.02
C GLU A 337 -28.60 -49.86 45.54
N GLU A 338 -28.83 -50.95 46.26
CA GLU A 338 -28.84 -51.01 47.73
C GLU A 338 -27.46 -51.31 48.33
N ASP A 339 -26.53 -51.91 47.58
CA ASP A 339 -25.18 -52.23 48.07
C ASP A 339 -24.34 -50.94 48.19
N PRO A 340 -23.91 -50.54 49.41
CA PRO A 340 -23.10 -49.34 49.63
C PRO A 340 -21.78 -49.35 48.85
N ALA A 341 -21.18 -50.53 48.63
CA ALA A 341 -19.93 -50.66 47.90
C ALA A 341 -20.12 -50.36 46.41
N ARG A 342 -21.21 -50.85 45.80
CA ARG A 342 -21.57 -50.58 44.40
C ARG A 342 -22.01 -49.14 44.19
N ARG A 343 -22.81 -48.59 45.11
CA ARG A 343 -23.20 -47.17 45.08
C ARG A 343 -21.98 -46.25 45.12
N ARG A 344 -20.95 -46.59 45.91
CA ARG A 344 -19.67 -45.87 45.92
C ARG A 344 -18.93 -45.95 44.58
N LEU A 345 -18.91 -47.13 43.94
CA LEU A 345 -18.29 -47.29 42.61
C LEU A 345 -19.01 -46.47 41.54
N LEU A 346 -20.35 -46.45 41.55
CA LEU A 346 -21.16 -45.64 40.64
C LEU A 346 -20.90 -44.14 40.84
N GLY A 347 -20.77 -43.68 42.09
CA GLY A 347 -20.35 -42.31 42.40
C GLY A 347 -18.97 -41.96 41.82
N ILE A 348 -18.01 -42.87 41.93
CA ILE A 348 -16.67 -42.67 41.31
C ILE A 348 -16.78 -42.55 39.78
N VAL A 349 -17.62 -43.37 39.13
CA VAL A 349 -17.83 -43.28 37.68
C VAL A 349 -18.45 -41.93 37.30
N GLN A 350 -19.52 -41.53 37.98
CA GLN A 350 -20.20 -40.25 37.75
C GLN A 350 -19.24 -39.05 37.90
N ASP A 351 -18.41 -39.06 38.94
CA ASP A 351 -17.45 -38.00 39.21
C ASP A 351 -16.35 -37.94 38.15
N ASN A 352 -15.82 -39.08 37.71
CA ASN A 352 -14.83 -39.13 36.63
C ASN A 352 -15.43 -38.67 35.30
N THR A 353 -16.65 -39.06 34.98
CA THR A 353 -17.34 -38.61 33.76
C THR A 353 -17.57 -37.10 33.77
N ARG A 354 -17.99 -36.52 34.91
CA ARG A 354 -18.13 -35.07 35.09
C ARG A 354 -16.80 -34.35 34.92
N ARG A 355 -15.74 -34.91 35.51
CA ARG A 355 -14.37 -34.38 35.42
C ARG A 355 -13.85 -34.35 33.98
N ILE A 356 -13.98 -35.44 33.24
CA ILE A 356 -13.51 -35.50 31.84
C ILE A 356 -14.30 -34.52 30.97
N ASN A 357 -15.62 -34.41 31.16
CA ASN A 357 -16.42 -33.42 30.41
C ASN A 357 -15.96 -31.98 30.67
N GLY A 358 -15.61 -31.64 31.92
CA GLY A 358 -15.00 -30.34 32.25
C GLY A 358 -13.65 -30.12 31.57
N MET A 359 -12.77 -31.13 31.53
CA MET A 359 -11.50 -31.02 30.80
C MET A 359 -11.71 -30.79 29.30
N VAL A 360 -12.70 -31.43 28.70
CA VAL A 360 -13.04 -31.23 27.29
C VAL A 360 -13.51 -29.79 27.02
N GLU A 361 -14.34 -29.24 27.91
CA GLU A 361 -14.79 -27.84 27.85
C GLU A 361 -13.64 -26.84 28.01
N ASP A 362 -12.70 -27.10 28.92
CA ASP A 362 -11.49 -26.31 29.12
C ASP A 362 -10.66 -26.22 27.82
N VAL A 363 -10.41 -27.36 27.16
CA VAL A 363 -9.62 -27.39 25.91
C VAL A 363 -10.39 -26.71 24.75
N LEU A 364 -11.72 -26.83 24.70
CA LEU A 364 -12.54 -26.12 23.72
C LEU A 364 -12.44 -24.60 23.87
N THR A 365 -12.37 -24.11 25.11
CA THR A 365 -12.22 -22.69 25.41
C THR A 365 -10.90 -22.14 24.86
N LEU A 366 -9.81 -22.91 24.98
CA LEU A 366 -8.50 -22.53 24.42
C LEU A 366 -8.51 -22.37 22.90
N GLY A 367 -9.36 -23.14 22.20
CA GLY A 367 -9.50 -23.07 20.75
C GLY A 367 -10.35 -21.90 20.26
N ARG A 368 -11.26 -21.39 21.09
CA ARG A 368 -12.16 -20.28 20.74
C ARG A 368 -11.56 -18.95 21.20
N ARG A 369 -10.65 -18.40 20.39
CA ARG A 369 -10.41 -16.95 20.40
C ARG A 369 -11.59 -16.23 19.76
N ASP A 370 -12.72 -16.17 20.46
CA ASP A 370 -13.81 -15.28 20.06
C ASP A 370 -13.31 -13.81 20.16
N ARG A 371 -13.86 -12.94 19.30
CA ARG A 371 -13.60 -11.49 19.39
C ARG A 371 -14.03 -11.03 20.79
N VAL A 372 -13.07 -10.60 21.60
CA VAL A 372 -13.30 -10.03 22.94
C VAL A 372 -14.36 -8.94 22.86
N ARG A 373 -15.47 -9.10 23.58
CA ARG A 373 -16.58 -8.13 23.61
C ARG A 373 -16.52 -7.37 24.93
N ARG A 374 -15.70 -6.32 24.96
CA ARG A 374 -15.57 -5.48 26.16
C ARG A 374 -16.87 -4.72 26.41
N GLU A 375 -17.37 -4.83 27.62
CA GLU A 375 -18.48 -4.03 28.14
C GLU A 375 -18.06 -3.33 29.44
N THR A 376 -18.77 -2.26 29.80
CA THR A 376 -18.56 -1.59 31.08
C THR A 376 -19.30 -2.36 32.17
N ILE A 377 -18.55 -3.01 33.06
CA ILE A 377 -19.07 -3.86 34.15
C ILE A 377 -19.00 -3.09 35.46
N ALA A 378 -20.14 -3.00 36.17
CA ALA A 378 -20.15 -2.57 37.56
C ALA A 378 -19.65 -3.74 38.44
N LEU A 379 -18.48 -3.57 39.07
CA LEU A 379 -17.76 -4.67 39.71
C LEU A 379 -18.53 -5.25 40.89
N ALA A 380 -19.19 -4.41 41.70
CA ALA A 380 -19.92 -4.86 42.89
C ALA A 380 -21.10 -5.78 42.55
N SER A 381 -21.94 -5.38 41.60
CA SER A 381 -23.08 -6.21 41.17
C SER A 381 -22.64 -7.48 40.46
N PHE A 382 -21.58 -7.40 39.65
CA PHE A 382 -20.99 -8.56 38.99
C PHE A 382 -20.46 -9.58 40.01
N ILE A 383 -19.64 -9.15 40.98
CA ILE A 383 -19.09 -10.04 41.99
C ILE A 383 -20.21 -10.66 42.84
N ALA A 384 -21.22 -9.89 43.25
CA ALA A 384 -22.35 -10.42 44.01
C ALA A 384 -23.04 -11.56 43.26
N GLN A 385 -23.31 -11.38 41.96
CA GLN A 385 -23.88 -12.42 41.12
C GLN A 385 -22.98 -13.66 41.02
N GLN A 386 -21.66 -13.48 40.91
CA GLN A 386 -20.73 -14.62 40.82
C GLN A 386 -20.60 -15.39 42.13
N LEU A 387 -20.63 -14.70 43.27
CA LEU A 387 -20.62 -15.35 44.58
C LEU A 387 -21.90 -16.15 44.84
N GLU A 388 -23.06 -15.64 44.40
CA GLU A 388 -24.33 -16.36 44.46
C GLU A 388 -24.28 -17.64 43.61
N GLN A 389 -23.81 -17.53 42.36
CA GLN A 389 -23.64 -18.69 41.48
C GLN A 389 -22.66 -19.72 42.05
N PHE A 390 -21.54 -19.26 42.64
CA PHE A 390 -20.56 -20.13 43.27
C PHE A 390 -21.16 -20.87 44.49
N ALA A 391 -21.94 -20.19 45.32
CA ALA A 391 -22.61 -20.79 46.47
C ALA A 391 -23.68 -21.83 46.05
N MET A 392 -24.39 -21.59 44.95
CA MET A 392 -25.34 -22.57 44.39
C MET A 392 -24.63 -23.81 43.85
N ALA A 393 -23.49 -23.63 43.17
CA ALA A 393 -22.71 -24.74 42.61
C ALA A 393 -21.97 -25.55 43.68
N GLN A 394 -21.62 -24.92 44.80
CA GLN A 394 -20.87 -25.54 45.89
C GLN A 394 -21.51 -25.18 47.25
N PRO A 395 -22.56 -25.91 47.68
CA PRO A 395 -23.30 -25.63 48.91
C PRO A 395 -22.42 -25.60 50.16
N ASP A 396 -21.40 -26.46 50.21
CA ASP A 396 -20.43 -26.52 51.31
C ASP A 396 -19.55 -25.27 51.42
N ALA A 397 -19.48 -24.45 50.37
CA ALA A 397 -18.76 -23.18 50.36
C ALA A 397 -19.64 -21.98 50.75
N ALA A 398 -20.90 -22.19 51.13
CA ALA A 398 -21.79 -21.13 51.57
C ALA A 398 -21.20 -20.37 52.78
N GLY A 399 -20.95 -19.08 52.62
CA GLY A 399 -20.33 -18.24 53.66
C GLY A 399 -18.80 -18.38 53.79
N ALA A 400 -18.15 -19.17 52.93
CA ALA A 400 -16.69 -19.31 52.91
C ALA A 400 -15.96 -18.10 52.32
N VAL A 401 -16.63 -17.34 51.44
CA VAL A 401 -16.04 -16.19 50.75
C VAL A 401 -16.44 -14.88 51.43
N ARG A 402 -15.46 -14.11 51.88
CA ARG A 402 -15.65 -12.72 52.33
C ARG A 402 -15.29 -11.76 51.21
N CYS A 403 -16.16 -10.81 50.92
CA CYS A 403 -15.97 -9.83 49.85
C CYS A 403 -15.75 -8.44 50.44
N GLU A 404 -14.65 -7.79 50.06
CA GLU A 404 -14.25 -6.45 50.48
C GLU A 404 -13.97 -5.60 49.21
N LEU A 405 -14.90 -4.72 48.85
CA LEU A 405 -14.79 -3.86 47.67
C LEU A 405 -14.61 -2.41 48.10
N ALA A 406 -13.52 -1.78 47.67
CA ALA A 406 -13.30 -0.35 47.91
C ALA A 406 -14.08 0.49 46.89
N GLY A 407 -15.34 0.81 47.21
CA GLY A 407 -16.20 1.73 46.44
C GLY A 407 -16.81 1.16 45.16
N ASP A 408 -17.57 2.00 44.45
CA ASP A 408 -18.22 1.65 43.18
C ASP A 408 -17.23 1.71 42.01
N CYS A 409 -16.57 0.59 41.75
CA CYS A 409 -15.62 0.45 40.64
C CYS A 409 -16.32 -0.04 39.36
N ARG A 410 -15.97 0.56 38.22
CA ARG A 410 -16.35 0.08 36.89
C ARG A 410 -15.11 -0.35 36.11
N LEU A 411 -15.20 -1.48 35.39
CA LEU A 411 -14.13 -1.95 34.51
C LEU A 411 -14.63 -2.21 33.09
N SER A 412 -13.76 -2.02 32.12
CA SER A 412 -14.00 -2.40 30.73
C SER A 412 -13.41 -3.78 30.49
N PHE A 413 -14.26 -4.80 30.37
CA PHE A 413 -13.83 -6.20 30.28
C PHE A 413 -14.90 -7.04 29.57
N ASP A 414 -14.51 -8.17 28.99
CA ASP A 414 -15.48 -9.16 28.51
C ASP A 414 -16.14 -9.89 29.69
N ARG A 415 -17.45 -9.74 29.84
CA ARG A 415 -18.21 -10.29 30.98
C ARG A 415 -18.02 -11.80 31.16
N GLY A 416 -17.99 -12.55 30.05
CA GLY A 416 -17.81 -14.00 30.06
C GLY A 416 -16.41 -14.37 30.50
N HIS A 417 -15.40 -13.69 29.96
CA HIS A 417 -14.00 -13.91 30.35
C HIS A 417 -13.78 -13.63 31.84
N LEU A 418 -14.32 -12.52 32.36
CA LEU A 418 -14.19 -12.16 33.78
C LEU A 418 -14.85 -13.21 34.69
N ALA A 419 -16.02 -13.72 34.28
CA ALA A 419 -16.74 -14.75 35.02
C ALA A 419 -15.92 -16.03 35.13
N GLN A 420 -15.31 -16.45 34.02
CA GLN A 420 -14.49 -17.66 33.96
C GLN A 420 -13.18 -17.51 34.74
N ILE A 421 -12.51 -16.36 34.63
CA ILE A 421 -11.31 -16.05 35.44
C ILE A 421 -11.68 -16.15 36.93
N LEU A 422 -12.72 -15.45 37.36
CA LEU A 422 -13.12 -15.41 38.76
C LEU A 422 -13.54 -16.79 39.27
N GLY A 423 -14.31 -17.54 38.47
CA GLY A 423 -14.70 -18.91 38.80
C GLY A 423 -13.50 -19.84 39.00
N ASN A 424 -12.50 -19.77 38.11
CA ASN A 424 -11.27 -20.58 38.24
C ASN A 424 -10.47 -20.21 39.49
N LEU A 425 -10.35 -18.91 39.80
CA LEU A 425 -9.62 -18.44 40.98
C LEU A 425 -10.37 -18.81 42.28
N LEU A 426 -11.69 -18.63 42.34
CA LEU A 426 -12.51 -19.00 43.51
C LEU A 426 -12.50 -20.50 43.75
N ALA A 427 -12.64 -21.31 42.70
CA ALA A 427 -12.58 -22.76 42.80
C ALA A 427 -11.21 -23.25 43.31
N ASN A 428 -10.12 -22.63 42.85
CA ASN A 428 -8.78 -22.94 43.36
C ASN A 428 -8.59 -22.50 44.82
N ALA A 429 -9.02 -21.27 45.16
CA ALA A 429 -8.93 -20.73 46.51
C ALA A 429 -9.72 -21.58 47.51
N TRP A 430 -10.93 -22.02 47.15
CA TRP A 430 -11.73 -22.93 47.98
C TRP A 430 -11.10 -24.32 48.10
N ARG A 431 -10.53 -24.86 47.01
CA ARG A 431 -9.92 -26.19 47.01
C ARG A 431 -8.72 -26.27 47.94
N HIS A 432 -7.87 -25.24 47.93
CA HIS A 432 -6.59 -25.21 48.65
C HIS A 432 -6.62 -24.45 49.98
N GLY A 433 -7.67 -23.67 50.25
CA GLY A 433 -7.92 -23.05 51.55
C GLY A 433 -8.41 -24.04 52.62
N SER A 434 -8.55 -23.55 53.85
CA SER A 434 -8.96 -24.34 55.02
C SER A 434 -10.43 -24.79 55.02
N ARG A 435 -11.22 -24.33 54.05
CA ARG A 435 -12.66 -24.57 53.88
C ARG A 435 -13.55 -24.12 55.05
N ARG A 436 -13.09 -23.14 55.83
CA ARG A 436 -13.84 -22.54 56.94
C ARG A 436 -14.56 -21.26 56.48
N PRO A 437 -15.57 -20.78 57.22
CA PRO A 437 -16.18 -19.48 56.94
C PRO A 437 -15.13 -18.35 56.90
N GLY A 438 -15.01 -17.68 55.76
CA GLY A 438 -14.00 -16.64 55.51
C GLY A 438 -12.61 -17.13 55.12
N SER A 439 -12.43 -18.41 54.77
CA SER A 439 -11.15 -18.95 54.29
C SER A 439 -10.73 -18.38 52.93
N VAL A 440 -11.69 -17.86 52.15
CA VAL A 440 -11.43 -17.15 50.89
C VAL A 440 -11.82 -15.68 51.07
N ARG A 441 -10.93 -14.76 50.70
CA ARG A 441 -11.18 -13.32 50.69
C ARG A 441 -11.04 -12.79 49.26
N LEU A 442 -12.07 -12.09 48.82
CA LEU A 442 -12.07 -11.36 47.57
C LEU A 442 -11.92 -9.87 47.88
N GLN A 443 -10.81 -9.26 47.44
CA GLN A 443 -10.55 -7.84 47.64
C GLN A 443 -10.46 -7.12 46.30
N ALA A 444 -11.15 -6.00 46.16
CA ALA A 444 -10.95 -5.13 44.99
C ALA A 444 -10.63 -3.71 45.43
N GLY A 445 -9.65 -3.10 44.78
CA GLY A 445 -9.30 -1.70 45.02
C GLY A 445 -8.57 -1.08 43.83
N ILE A 446 -8.50 0.25 43.85
CA ILE A 446 -7.81 1.03 42.83
C ILE A 446 -6.43 1.40 43.35
N ALA A 447 -5.39 1.12 42.56
CA ALA A 447 -4.02 1.54 42.83
C ALA A 447 -3.34 1.95 41.52
N GLU A 448 -2.64 3.09 41.52
CA GLU A 448 -1.84 3.56 40.38
C GLU A 448 -2.60 3.57 39.03
N ASN A 449 -3.89 3.95 39.05
CA ASN A 449 -4.78 3.98 37.87
C ASN A 449 -5.15 2.59 37.29
N HIS A 450 -4.95 1.53 38.06
CA HIS A 450 -5.39 0.18 37.77
C HIS A 450 -6.41 -0.31 38.79
N LEU A 451 -7.36 -1.11 38.34
CA LEU A 451 -8.21 -1.90 39.22
C LEU A 451 -7.48 -3.20 39.52
N ILE A 452 -7.26 -3.48 40.81
CA ILE A 452 -6.64 -4.72 41.27
C ILE A 452 -7.69 -5.55 42.00
N LEU A 453 -8.04 -6.70 41.41
CA LEU A 453 -8.87 -7.73 42.03
C LEU A 453 -7.97 -8.82 42.59
N ARG A 454 -8.10 -9.12 43.89
CA ARG A 454 -7.31 -10.12 44.60
C ARG A 454 -8.22 -11.24 45.10
N VAL A 455 -7.83 -12.48 44.82
CA VAL A 455 -8.41 -13.67 45.43
C VAL A 455 -7.37 -14.23 46.37
N ILE A 456 -7.69 -14.29 47.66
CA ILE A 456 -6.78 -14.67 48.74
C ILE A 456 -7.36 -15.88 49.45
N ASP A 457 -6.62 -16.98 49.54
CA ASP A 457 -6.93 -18.08 50.44
C ASP A 457 -5.96 -18.16 51.63
N ASP A 458 -6.39 -18.86 52.67
CA ASP A 458 -5.62 -19.16 53.89
C ASP A 458 -4.86 -20.49 53.81
N GLY A 459 -4.69 -21.03 52.61
CA GLY A 459 -3.93 -22.24 52.34
C GLY A 459 -2.41 -22.04 52.43
N PRO A 460 -1.63 -23.13 52.28
CA PRO A 460 -0.17 -23.09 52.35
C PRO A 460 0.50 -22.32 51.21
N GLY A 461 -0.27 -21.88 50.20
CA GLY A 461 0.23 -21.28 48.98
C GLY A 461 0.93 -22.30 48.08
N VAL A 462 1.83 -21.80 47.22
CA VAL A 462 2.51 -22.61 46.20
C VAL A 462 4.01 -22.66 46.50
N ALA A 463 4.57 -23.87 46.49
CA ALA A 463 6.00 -24.10 46.70
C ALA A 463 6.83 -23.33 45.66
N GLU A 464 7.96 -22.75 46.07
CA GLU A 464 8.79 -21.85 45.24
C GLU A 464 9.20 -22.48 43.90
N ALA A 465 9.50 -23.79 43.89
CA ALA A 465 9.85 -24.55 42.69
C ALA A 465 8.72 -24.62 41.65
N ASP A 466 7.46 -24.53 42.09
CA ASP A 466 6.27 -24.69 41.25
C ASP A 466 5.71 -23.35 40.75
N GLN A 467 6.12 -22.22 41.35
CA GLN A 467 5.57 -20.90 41.04
C GLN A 467 5.79 -20.48 39.58
N ALA A 468 6.95 -20.83 38.98
CA ALA A 468 7.25 -20.51 37.59
C ALA A 468 6.35 -21.26 36.59
N ARG A 469 5.83 -22.43 36.99
CA ARG A 469 5.07 -23.35 36.15
C ARG A 469 3.57 -23.30 36.39
N LEU A 470 3.12 -22.49 37.37
CA LEU A 470 1.74 -22.40 37.82
C LEU A 470 0.73 -22.08 36.70
N PHE A 471 1.17 -21.33 35.70
CA PHE A 471 0.37 -20.95 34.54
C PHE A 471 0.72 -21.76 33.28
N GLU A 472 1.52 -22.82 33.37
CA GLU A 472 1.74 -23.73 32.25
C GLU A 472 0.51 -24.62 32.04
N PRO A 473 0.14 -24.93 30.79
CA PRO A 473 -0.96 -25.85 30.51
C PRO A 473 -0.67 -27.25 31.07
N PHE A 474 -1.68 -27.88 31.66
CA PHE A 474 -1.63 -29.23 32.26
C PHE A 474 -0.79 -29.35 33.53
N PHE A 475 -0.30 -28.24 34.09
CA PHE A 475 0.42 -28.27 35.36
C PHE A 475 -0.57 -28.33 36.53
N THR A 476 -0.41 -29.33 37.39
CA THR A 476 -1.20 -29.50 38.63
C THR A 476 -0.39 -30.31 39.64
N THR A 477 -0.51 -29.96 40.92
CA THR A 477 0.07 -30.74 42.04
C THR A 477 -0.91 -31.76 42.60
N GLU A 478 -2.18 -31.75 42.15
CA GLU A 478 -3.21 -32.71 42.55
C GLU A 478 -3.57 -33.71 41.45
N SER A 479 -3.82 -34.95 41.87
CA SER A 479 -4.26 -36.06 41.02
C SER A 479 -5.63 -35.84 40.37
N ALA A 480 -6.46 -34.97 40.94
CA ALA A 480 -7.80 -34.63 40.46
C ALA A 480 -7.86 -33.35 39.58
N GLY A 481 -6.79 -32.57 39.48
CA GLY A 481 -6.76 -31.31 38.69
C GLY A 481 -6.68 -31.55 37.18
N SER A 482 -7.24 -30.64 36.37
CA SER A 482 -7.01 -30.60 34.91
C SER A 482 -5.70 -29.89 34.55
N GLY A 483 -5.22 -29.01 35.43
CA GLY A 483 -4.07 -28.13 35.18
C GLY A 483 -4.31 -27.08 34.10
N LEU A 484 -5.55 -26.88 33.65
CA LEU A 484 -5.89 -25.92 32.60
C LEU A 484 -6.50 -24.62 33.14
N GLY A 485 -7.15 -24.65 34.32
CA GLY A 485 -7.91 -23.50 34.83
C GLY A 485 -7.08 -22.21 34.97
N LEU A 486 -5.88 -22.28 35.54
CA LEU A 486 -5.00 -21.11 35.70
C LEU A 486 -4.42 -20.64 34.37
N TYR A 487 -4.06 -21.57 33.49
CA TYR A 487 -3.60 -21.25 32.14
C TYR A 487 -4.70 -20.50 31.35
N ILE A 488 -5.93 -21.01 31.37
CA ILE A 488 -7.09 -20.36 30.74
C ILE A 488 -7.33 -18.98 31.35
N ALA A 489 -7.31 -18.86 32.69
CA ALA A 489 -7.52 -17.58 33.36
C ALA A 489 -6.47 -16.54 32.92
N ARG A 490 -5.21 -16.95 32.73
CA ARG A 490 -4.14 -16.07 32.24
C ARG A 490 -4.35 -15.67 30.78
N GLU A 491 -4.65 -16.61 29.88
CA GLU A 491 -4.91 -16.29 28.47
C GLU A 491 -6.13 -15.37 28.30
N LEU A 492 -7.18 -15.56 29.10
CA LEU A 492 -8.38 -14.69 29.09
C LEU A 492 -8.08 -13.29 29.65
N ALA A 493 -7.20 -13.17 30.65
CA ALA A 493 -6.74 -11.89 31.16
C ALA A 493 -5.91 -11.15 30.11
N GLU A 494 -4.93 -11.82 29.50
CA GLU A 494 -4.08 -11.26 28.44
C GLU A 494 -4.90 -10.83 27.23
N ALA A 495 -5.95 -11.59 26.84
CA ALA A 495 -6.88 -11.19 25.78
C ALA A 495 -7.65 -9.88 26.09
N ASN A 496 -7.83 -9.55 27.36
CA ASN A 496 -8.50 -8.32 27.81
C ASN A 496 -7.52 -7.17 28.15
N ASP A 497 -6.26 -7.26 27.71
CA ASP A 497 -5.19 -6.32 28.11
C ASP A 497 -5.03 -6.22 29.63
N ALA A 498 -5.31 -7.31 30.35
CA ALA A 498 -5.15 -7.43 31.79
C ALA A 498 -4.04 -8.42 32.14
N ARG A 499 -3.52 -8.32 33.36
CA ARG A 499 -2.44 -9.19 33.85
C ARG A 499 -2.93 -10.01 35.03
N LEU A 500 -2.67 -11.31 35.01
CA LEU A 500 -2.93 -12.23 36.12
C LEU A 500 -1.61 -12.76 36.68
N ASP A 501 -1.34 -12.47 37.96
CA ASP A 501 -0.13 -12.93 38.64
C ASP A 501 -0.45 -13.62 39.97
N TYR A 502 0.51 -14.43 40.44
CA TYR A 502 0.55 -14.97 41.80
C TYR A 502 1.43 -14.09 42.71
N SER A 503 1.06 -13.92 43.97
CA SER A 503 1.76 -13.06 44.94
C SER A 503 2.00 -13.79 46.27
N PRO A 504 3.21 -14.33 46.52
CA PRO A 504 3.51 -14.93 47.82
C PRO A 504 3.58 -13.87 48.95
N PRO A 505 3.45 -14.25 50.24
CA PRO A 505 3.19 -15.60 50.76
C PRO A 505 1.69 -15.97 50.76
N GLY A 506 1.39 -17.28 50.72
CA GLY A 506 0.01 -17.81 50.74
C GLY A 506 -0.64 -17.90 49.36
N GLY A 507 -1.93 -18.22 49.30
CA GLY A 507 -2.66 -18.35 48.03
C GLY A 507 -3.26 -17.03 47.54
N VAL A 508 -2.41 -16.11 47.07
CA VAL A 508 -2.89 -14.81 46.55
C VAL A 508 -2.73 -14.70 45.05
N PHE A 509 -3.85 -14.57 44.33
CA PHE A 509 -3.89 -14.26 42.91
C PHE A 509 -4.37 -12.84 42.68
N ARG A 510 -3.70 -12.10 41.81
CA ARG A 510 -4.00 -10.70 41.48
C ARG A 510 -4.31 -10.56 40.00
N LEU A 511 -5.52 -10.11 39.70
CA LEU A 511 -5.92 -9.66 38.36
C LEU A 511 -5.82 -8.12 38.32
N ILE A 512 -4.98 -7.61 37.45
CA ILE A 512 -4.68 -6.18 37.27
C ILE A 512 -5.30 -5.75 35.94
N CYS A 513 -6.29 -4.86 36.03
CA CYS A 513 -7.06 -4.36 34.88
C CYS A 513 -6.92 -2.85 34.73
N HIS A 514 -7.14 -2.35 33.52
CA HIS A 514 -7.34 -0.92 33.29
C HIS A 514 -8.74 -0.48 33.75
N LEU A 515 -8.85 0.73 34.31
CA LEU A 515 -10.14 1.34 34.63
C LEU A 515 -10.91 1.65 33.33
N ALA A 516 -12.24 1.57 33.38
CA ALA A 516 -13.05 2.16 32.33
C ALA A 516 -12.94 3.69 32.44
N TYR A 517 -12.46 4.35 31.39
CA TYR A 517 -12.57 5.80 31.27
C TYR A 517 -14.01 6.10 30.83
N ASP A 518 -14.71 6.97 31.56
CA ASP A 518 -16.03 7.50 31.20
C ASP A 518 -16.00 8.24 29.85
#